data_AF-A0A348TWL2-F1
#
_entry.id   AF-A0A348TWL2-F1
#
_cell.length_a   1.000
_cell.length_b   1.000
_cell.length_c   1.000
_cell.angle_alpha   90.00
_cell.angle_beta   90.00
_cell.angle_gamma   90.00
#
_symmetry.space_group_name_H-M   'P 1'
#
loop_
_entity.id
_entity.type
_entity.pdbx_description
1 polymer ?
#
loop_
_entity_poly.entity_id
_entity_poly.type
_entity_poly.pdbx_seq_one_letter_code
_entity_poly.pdbx_strand_id
1 'polypeptide(L)' 'KITGYVIALDAVSETYALSAFPFSSCFFCGAAGPESVLELDLKSSKVYLTDDVITFTGLLQLNEDPLKFPLTLKEASE' A
#
# COMPACT_ATOMS: atom_id res chain seq x y z
N LYS A 1 10.12 4.95 -7.42
CA LYS A 1 8.78 5.45 -7.77
C LYS A 1 7.93 4.24 -8.09
N ILE A 2 6.80 4.08 -7.42
CA ILE A 2 5.87 2.96 -7.57
C ILE A 2 4.49 3.55 -7.76
N THR A 3 3.78 3.12 -8.79
CA THR A 3 2.42 3.57 -9.10
C THR A 3 1.46 2.42 -8.82
N GLY A 4 0.36 2.71 -8.15
CA GLY A 4 -0.65 1.71 -7.83
C GLY A 4 -1.94 2.33 -7.32
N TYR A 5 -2.89 1.46 -7.02
CA TYR A 5 -4.16 1.79 -6.41
C TYR A 5 -3.99 1.89 -4.90
N VAL A 6 -4.37 3.02 -4.33
CA VAL A 6 -4.41 3.18 -2.88
C VAL A 6 -5.61 2.43 -2.33
N ILE A 7 -5.40 1.70 -1.25
CA ILE A 7 -6.44 0.96 -0.55
C ILE A 7 -6.37 1.36 0.91
N ALA A 8 -7.41 2.05 1.39
CA ALA A 8 -7.55 2.36 2.80
C ALA A 8 -7.90 1.06 3.55
N LEU A 9 -6.96 0.57 4.37
CA LEU A 9 -7.18 -0.60 5.22
C LEU A 9 -7.94 -0.21 6.48
N ASP A 10 -7.57 0.93 7.05
CA ASP A 10 -8.24 1.51 8.21
C ASP A 10 -8.31 3.02 8.05
N ALA A 11 -9.53 3.53 7.90
CA ALA A 11 -9.77 4.96 7.71
C ALA A 11 -9.56 5.77 9.00
N VAL A 12 -9.58 5.13 10.17
CA VAL A 12 -9.43 5.78 11.47
C VAL A 12 -7.96 5.89 11.87
N SER A 13 -7.16 4.87 11.54
CA SER A 13 -5.73 4.77 11.82
C SER A 13 -4.86 5.26 10.66
N GLU A 14 -5.49 5.78 9.60
CA GLU A 14 -4.82 6.31 8.40
C GLU A 14 -3.84 5.29 7.77
N THR A 15 -4.22 4.02 7.83
CA THR A 15 -3.39 2.92 7.31
C THR A 15 -3.78 2.66 5.86
N TYR A 16 -2.83 2.86 4.95
CA TYR A 16 -3.01 2.65 3.52
C TYR A 16 -2.10 1.54 3.02
N ALA A 17 -2.59 0.80 2.03
CA ALA A 17 -1.80 -0.12 1.23
C ALA A 17 -1.79 0.34 -0.22
N LEU A 18 -0.68 0.14 -0.91
CA LEU A 18 -0.59 0.32 -2.35
C LEU A 18 -0.70 -1.04 -3.01
N SER A 19 -1.64 -1.21 -3.94
CA SER A 19 -1.77 -2.43 -4.73
C SER A 19 -1.58 -2.17 -6.22
N ALA A 20 -1.09 -3.17 -6.95
CA ALA A 20 -1.06 -3.14 -8.41
C ALA A 20 -2.47 -3.21 -9.04
N PHE A 21 -3.48 -3.64 -8.27
CA PHE A 21 -4.85 -3.87 -8.72
C PHE A 21 -5.86 -3.07 -7.89
N PRO A 22 -7.04 -2.77 -8.45
CA PRO A 22 -8.12 -2.13 -7.70
C PRO A 22 -8.58 -3.01 -6.53
N PHE A 23 -9.27 -2.40 -5.57
CA PHE A 23 -9.77 -3.05 -4.35
C PHE A 23 -10.54 -4.33 -4.64
N SER A 24 -11.36 -4.34 -5.69
CA SER A 24 -12.16 -5.51 -6.12
C SER A 24 -11.32 -6.74 -6.55
N SER A 25 -10.02 -6.58 -6.79
CA SER A 25 -9.11 -7.65 -7.19
C SER A 25 -7.77 -7.59 -6.45
N CYS A 26 -7.76 -7.01 -5.25
CA CYS A 26 -6.57 -6.91 -4.43
C CYS A 26 -6.23 -8.26 -3.75
N PHE A 27 -5.04 -8.32 -3.16
CA PHE A 27 -4.58 -9.38 -2.26
C PHE A 27 -5.63 -9.73 -1.19
N PHE A 28 -6.30 -8.74 -0.60
CA PHE A 28 -7.35 -8.95 0.41
C PHE A 28 -8.59 -9.68 -0.13
N CYS A 29 -8.85 -9.60 -1.43
CA CYS A 29 -9.92 -10.34 -2.10
C CYS A 29 -9.48 -11.73 -2.59
N GLY A 30 -8.21 -12.10 -2.41
CA GLY A 30 -7.65 -13.38 -2.85
C GLY A 30 -7.38 -13.48 -4.35
N ALA A 31 -7.55 -12.40 -5.11
CA ALA A 31 -7.32 -12.37 -6.55
C ALA A 31 -5.85 -12.08 -6.93
N ALA A 32 -5.07 -11.54 -5.98
CA ALA A 32 -3.65 -11.22 -6.17
C ALA A 32 -2.79 -11.80 -5.03
N GLY A 33 -1.48 -11.94 -5.27
CA GLY A 33 -0.53 -12.43 -4.28
C GLY A 33 -0.02 -11.33 -3.33
N PRO A 34 0.66 -11.70 -2.24
CA PRO A 34 1.25 -10.73 -1.31
C PRO A 34 2.35 -9.89 -1.95
N GLU A 35 2.88 -10.33 -3.10
CA GLU A 35 3.83 -9.56 -3.91
C GLU A 35 3.19 -8.38 -4.66
N SER A 36 1.86 -8.38 -4.79
CA SER A 36 1.09 -7.32 -5.46
C SER A 36 0.57 -6.24 -4.52
N VAL A 37 0.92 -6.32 -3.23
CA VAL A 37 0.54 -5.35 -2.20
C VAL A 37 1.76 -4.87 -1.44
N LEU A 38 1.73 -3.59 -1.09
CA LEU A 38 2.78 -2.88 -0.40
C LEU A 38 2.15 -2.10 0.75
N GLU A 39 2.71 -2.21 1.94
CA GLU A 39 2.30 -1.34 3.05
C GLU A 39 2.86 0.08 2.80
N LEU A 40 2.02 1.11 2.92
CA LEU A 40 2.45 2.50 2.80
C LEU A 40 2.66 3.11 4.17
N ASP A 41 3.87 3.59 4.43
CA ASP A 41 4.20 4.42 5.58
C ASP A 41 4.35 5.87 5.09
N LEU A 42 3.28 6.64 5.27
CA LEU A 42 3.19 8.03 4.83
C LEU A 42 3.85 8.94 5.86
N LYS A 43 4.74 9.81 5.39
CA LYS A 43 5.38 10.81 6.26
C LYS A 43 4.42 11.95 6.66
N SER A 44 3.33 12.10 5.92
CA SER A 44 2.31 13.14 6.15
C SER A 44 0.94 12.49 6.21
N SER A 45 0.17 12.84 7.24
CA SER A 45 -1.24 12.49 7.35
C SER A 45 -1.99 13.15 6.20
N LYS A 46 -2.27 12.35 5.17
CA LYS A 46 -3.04 12.74 3.99
C LYS A 46 -4.08 11.66 3.76
N VAL A 47 -5.30 12.09 3.52
CA VAL A 47 -6.41 11.19 3.26
C VAL A 47 -6.43 10.86 1.79
N TYR A 48 -6.37 9.57 1.47
CA TYR A 48 -6.49 9.05 0.12
C TYR A 48 -7.77 8.24 -0.01
N LEU A 49 -8.37 8.26 -1.20
CA LEU A 49 -9.52 7.43 -1.53
C LEU A 49 -9.05 6.04 -1.96
N THR A 50 -9.84 5.03 -1.62
CA THR A 50 -9.65 3.69 -2.15
C THR A 50 -9.83 3.70 -3.68
N ASP A 51 -9.03 2.93 -4.41
CA ASP A 51 -8.94 2.89 -5.87
C ASP A 51 -8.33 4.12 -6.55
N ASP A 52 -7.79 5.07 -5.78
CA ASP A 52 -7.08 6.22 -6.36
C ASP A 52 -5.71 5.78 -6.89
N VAL A 53 -5.37 6.21 -8.12
CA VAL A 53 -4.12 5.82 -8.78
C VAL A 53 -3.07 6.89 -8.55
N ILE A 54 -2.20 6.65 -7.59
CA ILE A 54 -1.18 7.61 -7.15
C ILE A 54 0.20 6.98 -7.31
N THR A 55 1.17 7.80 -7.66
CA THR A 55 2.59 7.41 -7.68
C THR A 55 3.22 7.84 -6.37
N PHE A 56 3.78 6.89 -5.64
CA PHE A 56 4.55 7.16 -4.44
C PHE A 56 6.05 6.95 -4.71
N THR A 57 6.85 7.77 -4.04
CA THR A 57 8.29 7.70 -4.01
C THR A 57 8.72 7.62 -2.55
N GLY A 58 9.55 6.64 -2.23
CA GLY A 58 10.02 6.40 -0.87
C GLY A 58 11.08 5.31 -0.85
N LEU A 59 11.37 4.82 0.34
CA LEU A 59 12.33 3.74 0.58
C LEU A 59 11.58 2.41 0.66
N LEU A 60 11.81 1.54 -0.33
CA LEU A 60 11.25 0.19 -0.31
C LEU A 60 12.03 -0.66 0.69
N GLN A 61 11.35 -1.13 1.73
CA GLN A 61 11.85 -2.06 2.72
C GLN A 61 11.24 -3.44 2.47
N LEU A 62 12.11 -4.44 2.26
CA LEU A 62 11.71 -5.84 2.25
C LEU A 62 11.74 -6.37 3.69
N ASN A 63 10.65 -6.98 4.13
CA ASN A 63 10.57 -7.65 5.42
C ASN A 63 10.57 -9.17 5.21
N GLU A 64 11.41 -9.87 5.95
CA GLU A 64 11.44 -11.34 5.97
C GLU A 64 10.54 -11.92 7.07
N ASP A 65 9.94 -11.05 7.89
CA ASP A 65 9.11 -11.43 9.02
C ASP A 65 7.70 -11.88 8.56
N PRO A 66 7.26 -13.10 8.90
CA PRO A 66 5.99 -13.65 8.43
C PRO A 66 4.76 -12.98 9.07
N LEU A 67 4.95 -12.15 10.11
CA LEU A 67 3.87 -11.40 10.76
C LEU A 67 3.67 -10.02 10.13
N LYS A 68 4.50 -9.62 9.15
CA LYS A 68 4.44 -8.32 8.47
C LYS A 68 4.23 -8.49 6.98
N PHE A 69 3.81 -7.40 6.32
CA PHE A 69 3.82 -7.37 4.86
C PHE A 69 5.26 -7.54 4.35
N PRO A 70 5.46 -8.36 3.30
CA PRO A 70 6.80 -8.63 2.78
C PRO A 70 7.46 -7.38 2.19
N LEU A 71 6.66 -6.39 1.82
CA LEU A 71 7.09 -5.16 1.18
C LEU A 71 6.41 -3.96 1.87
N THR A 72 7.21 -3.06 2.43
CA THR A 72 6.76 -1.80 3.04
C THR A 72 7.47 -0.62 2.37
N LEU A 73 6.74 0.43 2.00
CA LEU A 73 7.30 1.68 1.48
C LEU A 73 7.37 2.73 2.58
N LYS A 74 8.57 2.97 3.08
CA LYS A 74 8.85 3.98 4.08
C LYS A 74 9.03 5.35 3.49
N GLU A 75 8.62 6.36 4.27
CA GLU A 75 8.71 7.77 3.89
C GLU A 75 8.04 8.03 2.53
N ALA A 76 6.90 7.37 2.28
CA ALA A 76 6.19 7.48 1.02
C ALA A 76 5.68 8.92 0.83
N SER A 77 6.03 9.51 -0.31
CA SER A 77 5.63 10.85 -0.74
C SER A 77 5.20 10.82 -2.21
N GLU A 78 4.23 11.64 -2.59
CA GLU A 78 3.69 11.72 -3.96
C GLU A 78 4.68 12.34 -4.97
#